data_AF-A0A240UJE7-F1
#
_entry.id   AF-A0A240UJE7-F1
#
_cell.length_a   1.000
_cell.length_b   1.000
_cell.length_c   1.000
_cell.angle_alpha   90.00
_cell.angle_beta   90.00
_cell.angle_gamma   90.00
#
_symmetry.space_group_name_H-M   'P 1'
#
loop_
_entity.id
_entity.type
_entity.pdbx_description
1 polymer ?
#
loop_
_entity_poly.entity_id
_entity_poly.type
_entity_poly.pdbx_seq_one_letter_code
_entity_poly.pdbx_strand_id
1 'polypeptide(L)'
;MPQTIDAIMTLQPESSGGPDAVSSTLYIVPACTDMSGQCRIVGFRGITSSARDCYETNPGLWVEAGLMNSRGELVCLSDEFAEFRQELLDSQPLMASLQFSMRSGAARTPVPALGPLP
;
A
#
# COMPACT_ATOMS: atom_id res chain seq x y z
N MET A 1 14.18 43.17 33.08
CA MET A 1 13.10 42.17 32.86
C MET A 1 13.13 41.78 31.39
N PRO A 2 12.99 40.48 31.08
CA PRO A 2 13.62 39.83 29.92
C PRO A 2 12.88 40.02 28.60
N GLN A 3 13.67 39.89 27.53
CA GLN A 3 13.28 40.00 26.13
C GLN A 3 12.49 38.76 25.71
N THR A 4 11.33 38.96 25.09
CA THR A 4 10.47 37.89 24.55
C THR A 4 11.05 37.45 23.22
N ILE A 5 11.86 36.39 23.26
CA ILE A 5 12.44 35.71 22.10
C ILE A 5 11.62 34.44 21.88
N ASP A 6 11.31 34.19 20.61
CA ASP A 6 10.98 32.90 20.01
C ASP A 6 9.79 32.10 20.57
N ALA A 7 8.67 32.19 19.85
CA ALA A 7 7.88 31.00 19.50
C ALA A 7 7.01 31.34 18.30
N ILE A 8 7.64 31.47 17.13
CA ILE A 8 6.95 31.28 15.85
C ILE A 8 6.64 29.79 15.79
N MET A 9 5.56 29.39 16.45
CA MET A 9 5.06 28.04 16.39
C MET A 9 4.40 27.88 15.02
N THR A 10 5.24 27.63 14.00
CA THR A 10 4.85 27.10 12.70
C THR A 10 4.24 25.71 12.94
N LEU A 11 2.98 25.70 13.34
CA LEU A 11 2.12 24.55 13.15
C LEU A 11 1.68 24.57 11.70
N GLN A 12 2.43 23.92 10.83
CA GLN A 12 1.85 23.31 9.65
C GLN A 12 1.23 21.97 10.09
N PRO A 13 -0.08 21.79 9.97
CA PRO A 13 -0.55 20.49 9.52
C PRO A 13 -1.75 20.63 8.57
N GLU A 14 -1.67 21.48 7.56
CA GLU A 14 -2.75 21.63 6.59
C GLU A 14 -2.21 21.36 5.19
N SER A 15 -1.58 20.18 5.01
CA SER A 15 -1.45 19.57 3.68
C SER A 15 -2.85 19.24 3.18
N SER A 16 -3.46 20.28 2.65
CA SER A 16 -4.52 20.32 1.67
C SER A 16 -4.79 18.95 1.06
N GLY A 17 -5.83 18.30 1.56
CA GLY A 17 -6.46 17.19 0.86
C GLY A 17 -6.99 17.72 -0.47
N GLY A 18 -6.30 17.39 -1.56
CA GLY A 18 -6.95 17.33 -2.86
C GLY A 18 -8.09 16.32 -2.76
N PRO A 19 -9.26 16.60 -3.37
CA PRO A 19 -10.33 15.62 -3.47
C PRO A 19 -9.77 14.41 -4.24
N ASP A 20 -10.12 13.20 -3.80
CA ASP A 20 -9.80 11.93 -4.47
C ASP A 20 -8.38 11.35 -4.25
N ALA A 21 -7.73 11.65 -3.12
CA ALA A 21 -6.59 10.84 -2.67
C ALA A 21 -7.10 9.46 -2.14
N VAL A 22 -7.50 8.56 -3.05
CA VAL A 22 -7.95 7.21 -2.70
C VAL A 22 -6.76 6.50 -2.08
N SER A 23 -6.87 6.17 -0.80
CA SER A 23 -5.81 5.46 -0.11
C SER A 23 -6.19 4.00 -0.02
N SER A 24 -5.24 3.14 -0.34
CA SER A 24 -5.44 1.69 -0.38
C SER A 24 -4.33 1.02 0.40
N THR A 25 -4.66 -0.05 1.11
CA THR A 25 -3.71 -0.90 1.81
C THR A 25 -3.85 -2.32 1.30
N LEU A 26 -2.75 -2.93 0.85
CA LEU A 26 -2.67 -4.36 0.59
C LEU A 26 -2.02 -5.08 1.76
N TYR A 27 -2.49 -6.30 2.00
CA TYR A 27 -1.98 -7.18 3.04
C TYR A 27 -1.85 -8.60 2.52
N ILE A 28 -0.70 -9.23 2.76
CA ILE A 28 -0.47 -10.62 2.39
C ILE A 28 -0.83 -11.49 3.58
N VAL A 29 -2.00 -12.14 3.50
CA VAL A 29 -2.51 -13.00 4.57
C VAL A 29 -1.64 -14.25 4.63
N PRO A 30 -1.03 -14.56 5.78
CA PRO A 30 -0.36 -15.84 5.96
C PRO A 30 -1.38 -16.97 5.78
N ALA A 31 -1.07 -17.93 4.91
CA ALA A 31 -1.90 -19.10 4.72
C ALA A 31 -1.83 -20.00 5.97
N CYS A 32 -2.70 -19.77 6.95
CA CYS A 32 -2.78 -20.63 8.13
C CYS A 32 -3.28 -22.06 7.80
N THR A 33 -3.89 -22.25 6.63
CA THR A 33 -4.61 -23.49 6.26
C THR A 33 -4.36 -23.99 4.84
N ASP A 34 -3.58 -23.30 4.01
CA ASP A 34 -3.48 -23.67 2.59
C ASP A 34 -2.40 -24.73 2.33
N MET A 35 -2.83 -25.98 2.22
CA MET A 35 -2.01 -27.15 1.85
C MET A 35 -1.42 -27.06 0.42
N SER A 36 -1.67 -25.98 -0.35
CA SER A 36 -1.15 -25.80 -1.71
C SER A 36 -0.02 -24.78 -1.80
N GLY A 37 0.40 -24.17 -0.68
CA GLY A 37 1.52 -23.23 -0.64
C GLY A 37 1.22 -21.89 -1.31
N GLN A 38 -0.04 -21.46 -1.40
CA GLN A 38 -0.39 -20.14 -1.94
C GLN A 38 -0.90 -19.23 -0.82
N CYS A 39 -0.37 -18.00 -0.75
CA CYS A 39 -0.87 -16.97 0.16
C CYS A 39 -1.85 -16.06 -0.56
N ARG A 40 -2.90 -15.61 0.15
CA ARG A 40 -3.88 -14.67 -0.39
C ARG A 40 -3.44 -13.25 -0.13
N ILE A 41 -3.59 -12.39 -1.12
CA ILE A 41 -3.39 -10.96 -1.01
C ILE A 41 -4.77 -10.33 -0.89
N VAL A 42 -4.99 -9.61 0.18
CA VAL A 42 -6.24 -8.88 0.42
C VAL A 42 -5.98 -7.39 0.35
N GLY A 43 -6.97 -6.64 -0.13
CA GLY A 43 -6.92 -5.21 -0.27
C GLY A 43 -8.01 -4.53 0.56
N PHE A 44 -7.67 -3.38 1.10
CA PHE A 44 -8.54 -2.53 1.87
C PHE A 44 -8.52 -1.13 1.28
N ARG A 45 -9.70 -0.56 1.03
CA ARG A 45 -9.86 0.84 0.62
C ARG A 45 -9.81 1.75 1.84
N GLY A 46 -8.59 2.06 2.27
CA GLY A 46 -8.26 3.04 3.29
C GLY A 46 -6.78 2.90 3.69
N ILE A 47 -6.34 3.69 4.67
CA ILE A 47 -5.04 3.51 5.31
C ILE A 47 -5.28 2.91 6.69
N THR A 48 -4.59 1.81 6.99
CA THR A 48 -4.53 1.26 8.33
C THR A 48 -3.08 1.19 8.80
N SER A 49 -2.85 1.53 10.06
CA SER A 49 -1.52 1.41 10.68
C SER A 49 -1.12 -0.05 10.91
N SER A 50 -2.09 -0.94 11.13
CA SER A 50 -1.88 -2.37 11.33
C SER A 50 -2.85 -3.16 10.47
N ALA A 51 -2.38 -3.59 9.29
CA ALA A 51 -3.20 -4.35 8.35
C ALA A 51 -3.66 -5.68 8.94
N ARG A 52 -2.77 -6.35 9.67
CA ARG A 52 -3.05 -7.60 10.38
C ARG A 52 -4.19 -7.44 11.38
N ASP A 53 -4.07 -6.50 12.32
CA ASP A 53 -5.07 -6.32 13.39
C ASP A 53 -6.43 -5.89 12.83
N CYS A 54 -6.41 -5.03 11.81
CA CYS A 54 -7.61 -4.58 11.12
C CYS A 54 -8.29 -5.72 10.33
N TYR A 55 -7.50 -6.60 9.69
CA TYR A 55 -8.02 -7.80 9.03
C TYR A 55 -8.58 -8.82 10.03
N GLU A 56 -7.91 -9.03 11.16
CA GLU A 56 -8.39 -9.93 12.23
C GLU A 56 -9.70 -9.40 12.86
N THR A 57 -9.80 -8.08 13.06
CA THR A 57 -10.98 -7.45 13.68
C THR A 57 -12.14 -7.28 12.71
N ASN A 58 -11.86 -6.93 11.45
CA ASN A 58 -12.88 -6.59 10.44
C ASN A 58 -12.61 -7.26 9.08
N PRO A 59 -12.58 -8.60 9.00
CA PRO A 59 -12.20 -9.29 7.75
C PRO A 59 -13.16 -8.97 6.59
N GLY A 60 -14.42 -8.60 6.87
CA GLY A 60 -15.42 -8.26 5.86
C GLY A 60 -15.17 -6.94 5.12
N LEU A 61 -14.26 -6.08 5.61
CA LEU A 61 -13.86 -4.85 4.91
C LEU A 61 -12.76 -5.07 3.88
N TRP A 62 -12.14 -6.25 3.90
CA TRP A 62 -11.03 -6.61 3.02
C TRP A 62 -11.54 -7.44 1.84
N VAL A 63 -11.14 -7.05 0.64
CA VAL A 63 -11.49 -7.74 -0.60
C VAL A 63 -10.30 -8.55 -1.10
N GLU A 64 -10.56 -9.66 -1.79
CA GLU A 64 -9.47 -10.44 -2.38
C GLU A 64 -8.84 -9.65 -3.52
N ALA A 65 -7.60 -9.21 -3.30
CA ALA A 65 -6.84 -8.42 -4.24
C ALA A 65 -5.94 -9.29 -5.10
N GLY A 66 -5.57 -10.49 -4.69
CA GLY A 66 -4.67 -11.33 -5.47
C GLY A 66 -4.19 -12.59 -4.77
N LEU A 67 -3.24 -13.27 -5.41
CA LEU A 67 -2.62 -14.50 -4.95
C LEU A 67 -1.11 -14.43 -5.12
N MET A 68 -0.39 -15.03 -4.17
CA MET A 68 1.06 -15.18 -4.14
C MET A 68 1.40 -16.66 -3.99
N ASN A 69 2.43 -17.14 -4.68
CA ASN A 69 2.89 -18.52 -4.54
C ASN A 69 3.83 -18.73 -3.35
N SER A 70 4.23 -19.96 -3.09
CA SER A 70 5.13 -20.35 -1.99
C SER A 70 6.55 -19.82 -2.14
N ARG A 71 6.91 -19.35 -3.33
CA ARG A 71 8.21 -18.74 -3.65
C ARG A 71 8.23 -17.23 -3.39
N GLY A 72 7.10 -16.64 -2.99
CA GLY A 72 6.96 -15.20 -2.79
C GLY A 72 6.77 -14.43 -4.10
N GLU A 73 6.33 -15.09 -5.17
CA GLU A 73 6.06 -14.45 -6.46
C GLU A 73 4.57 -14.12 -6.56
N LEU A 74 4.26 -12.93 -7.07
CA LEU A 74 2.89 -12.50 -7.37
C LEU A 74 2.32 -13.35 -8.52
N VAL A 75 1.26 -14.11 -8.25
CA VAL A 75 0.59 -14.97 -9.24
C VAL A 75 -0.50 -14.18 -9.96
N CYS A 76 -1.39 -13.57 -9.20
CA CYS A 76 -2.51 -12.80 -9.73
C CYS A 76 -2.75 -11.56 -8.87
N LEU A 77 -3.20 -10.49 -9.50
CA LEU A 77 -3.64 -9.27 -8.84
C LEU A 77 -4.87 -8.75 -9.58
N SER A 78 -5.91 -8.43 -8.83
CA SER A 78 -7.15 -7.80 -9.29
C SER A 78 -6.84 -6.42 -9.86
N ASP A 79 -7.57 -6.04 -10.91
CA ASP A 79 -7.39 -4.76 -11.58
C ASP A 79 -7.58 -3.57 -10.63
N GLU A 80 -8.47 -3.72 -9.64
CA GLU A 80 -8.73 -2.72 -8.59
C GLU A 80 -7.48 -2.34 -7.78
N PHE A 81 -6.46 -3.21 -7.72
CA PHE A 81 -5.21 -2.97 -7.01
C PHE A 81 -3.99 -3.00 -7.95
N ALA A 82 -4.21 -2.86 -9.27
CA ALA A 82 -3.14 -2.91 -10.26
C ALA A 82 -2.03 -1.86 -10.03
N GLU A 83 -2.32 -0.77 -9.32
CA GLU A 83 -1.34 0.25 -8.91
C GLU A 83 -0.20 -0.33 -8.05
N PHE A 84 -0.48 -1.33 -7.22
CA PHE A 84 0.53 -1.99 -6.39
C PHE A 84 1.36 -3.01 -7.17
N ARG A 85 0.99 -3.33 -8.41
CA ARG A 85 1.63 -4.41 -9.16
C ARG A 85 3.13 -4.21 -9.30
N GLN A 86 3.57 -3.00 -9.64
CA GLN A 86 5.00 -2.72 -9.80
C GLN A 86 5.75 -2.83 -8.46
N GLU A 87 5.19 -2.28 -7.39
CA GLU A 87 5.80 -2.33 -6.06
C GLU A 87 5.88 -3.77 -5.52
N LEU A 88 4.85 -4.59 -5.78
CA LEU A 88 4.83 -6.00 -5.45
C LEU A 88 5.83 -6.83 -6.27
N LEU A 89 6.04 -6.49 -7.55
CA LEU A 89 7.04 -7.14 -8.40
C LEU A 89 8.48 -6.77 -7.98
N ASP A 90 8.71 -5.51 -7.63
CA ASP A 90 10.02 -5.00 -7.17
C ASP A 90 10.39 -5.57 -5.79
N SER A 91 9.39 -5.74 -4.92
CA SER A 91 9.56 -6.29 -3.57
C SER A 91 9.61 -7.82 -3.53
N GLN A 92 9.72 -8.51 -4.67
CA GLN A 92 9.88 -9.97 -4.67
C GLN A 92 11.27 -10.37 -4.14
N PRO A 93 11.36 -11.40 -3.28
CA PRO A 93 10.28 -12.30 -2.86
C PRO A 93 9.37 -11.68 -1.77
N LEU A 94 8.06 -11.70 -2.04
CA LEU A 94 7.04 -11.24 -1.12
C LEU A 94 6.92 -12.20 0.08
N MET A 95 6.95 -11.64 1.28
CA MET A 95 6.78 -12.41 2.53
C MET A 95 5.34 -12.31 3.04
N ALA A 96 4.88 -13.38 3.68
CA ALA A 96 3.61 -13.36 4.40
C ALA A 96 3.63 -12.31 5.51
N SER A 97 2.47 -11.72 5.80
CA SER A 97 2.30 -10.60 6.73
C SER A 97 2.92 -9.26 6.32
N LEU A 98 3.37 -9.11 5.07
CA LEU A 98 3.71 -7.78 4.55
C LEU A 98 2.46 -6.94 4.30
N GLN A 99 2.61 -5.63 4.52
CA GLN A 99 1.60 -4.63 4.19
C GLN A 99 2.20 -3.56 3.29
N PHE A 100 1.44 -3.15 2.29
CA PHE A 100 1.78 -2.06 1.37
C PHE A 100 0.67 -1.03 1.45
N SER A 101 1.00 0.25 1.54
CA SER A 101 -0.01 1.31 1.60
C SER A 101 0.35 2.38 0.60
N MET A 102 -0.54 2.59 -0.36
CA MET A 102 -0.43 3.69 -1.32
C MET A 102 -1.53 4.71 -1.07
N ARG A 103 -1.14 5.97 -1.21
CA ARG A 103 -2.08 7.06 -1.35
C ARG A 103 -2.14 7.39 -2.83
N SER A 104 -3.15 6.89 -3.54
CA SER A 104 -3.46 7.30 -4.91
C SER A 104 -3.98 8.74 -4.88
N GLY A 105 -3.05 9.68 -4.74
CA GLY A 105 -3.28 11.12 -4.73
C GLY A 105 -2.08 11.94 -5.20
N ALA A 106 -1.01 11.28 -5.67
CA ALA A 106 0.11 11.95 -6.32
C ALA A 106 0.07 11.59 -7.80
N ALA A 107 -0.08 12.60 -8.64
CA ALA A 107 0.07 12.51 -10.08
C ALA A 107 1.28 11.62 -10.41
N ARG A 108 1.03 10.48 -11.06
CA ARG A 108 2.04 9.85 -11.90
C ARG A 108 2.41 10.90 -12.92
N THR A 109 3.49 11.65 -12.70
CA THR A 109 4.25 12.19 -13.83
C THR A 109 4.56 10.97 -14.69
N PRO A 110 4.06 10.88 -15.93
CA PRO A 110 4.56 9.87 -16.83
C PRO A 110 6.06 10.11 -16.87
N VAL A 111 6.86 9.11 -16.46
CA VAL A 111 8.29 9.11 -16.73
C VAL A 111 8.38 9.41 -18.22
N PRO A 112 8.93 10.57 -18.66
CA PRO A 112 9.08 10.79 -20.08
C PRO A 112 9.87 9.59 -20.56
N ALA A 113 9.28 8.85 -21.50
CA ALA A 113 9.98 7.80 -22.20
C ALA A 113 11.26 8.46 -22.72
N LEU A 114 12.36 8.19 -22.03
CA LEU A 114 13.70 8.50 -22.51
C LEU A 114 13.81 7.64 -23.75
N GLY A 115 13.44 8.26 -24.88
CA GLY A 115 13.50 7.64 -26.19
C GLY A 115 14.91 7.10 -26.41
N PRO A 116 15.06 6.09 -27.27
CA PRO A 116 16.38 5.62 -27.60
C PRO A 116 17.18 6.76 -28.26
N LEU A 117 18.41 6.96 -27.74
CA LEU A 117 19.66 7.41 -28.38
C LEU A 117 19.59 8.36 -29.60
N PRO A 118 20.53 9.32 -29.67
CA PRO A 118 21.80 9.03 -30.37
C PRO A 118 23.04 9.05 -29.47
#